data_AF-A0A315B0E1-F1
#
_entry.id   AF-A0A315B0E1-F1
#
_cell.length_a   1.000
_cell.length_b   1.000
_cell.length_c   1.000
_cell.angle_alpha   90.00
_cell.angle_beta   90.00
_cell.angle_gamma   90.00
#
_symmetry.space_group_name_H-M   'P 1'
#
loop_
_entity.id
_entity.type
_entity.pdbx_description
1 polymer ?
#
loop_
_entity_poly.entity_id
_entity_poly.type
_entity_poly.pdbx_seq_one_letter_code
_entity_poly.pdbx_strand_id
1 'polypeptide(L)'
;MQFNTDLYWALAEVFPNITVRSLSKMMGKSAGYWSSVNAQQHAVGTSALVQLLDALECQKIQAPEGSARRLKLDRVSVMITQELVARFEAKTGLESHALISAQPKAVRDNFGAMPFLVASF
;
A
#
# COMPACT_ATOMS: atom_id res chain seq x y z
N MET A 1 13.51 -1.01 -14.14
CA MET A 1 12.47 -1.93 -14.64
C MET A 1 12.20 -3.12 -13.72
N GLN A 2 13.21 -3.63 -13.00
CA GLN A 2 13.07 -4.77 -12.08
C GLN A 2 11.85 -4.65 -11.15
N PHE A 3 11.65 -3.49 -10.52
CA PHE A 3 10.46 -3.23 -9.68
C PHE A 3 9.12 -3.53 -10.38
N ASN A 4 8.91 -3.14 -11.64
CA ASN A 4 7.65 -3.40 -12.33
C ASN A 4 7.42 -4.91 -12.50
N THR A 5 8.47 -5.65 -12.83
CA THR A 5 8.42 -7.11 -13.00
C THR A 5 8.16 -7.78 -11.66
N ASP A 6 8.86 -7.37 -10.60
CA ASP A 6 8.71 -7.91 -9.25
C ASP A 6 7.31 -7.64 -8.69
N LEU A 7 6.80 -6.42 -8.92
CA LEU A 7 5.44 -6.03 -8.53
C LEU A 7 4.38 -6.89 -9.22
N TYR A 8 4.55 -7.17 -10.51
CA TYR A 8 3.62 -8.04 -11.24
C TYR A 8 3.59 -9.45 -10.65
N TRP A 9 4.76 -10.05 -10.40
CA TRP A 9 4.85 -11.40 -9.85
C TRP A 9 4.30 -11.46 -8.43
N ALA A 10 4.61 -10.48 -7.58
CA ALA A 10 4.07 -10.40 -6.23
C ALA A 10 2.54 -10.29 -6.24
N LEU A 11 1.96 -9.55 -7.19
CA LEU A 11 0.51 -9.48 -7.36
C LEU A 11 -0.09 -10.77 -7.94
N ALA A 12 0.60 -11.45 -8.85
CA ALA A 12 0.16 -12.75 -9.39
C ALA A 12 0.11 -13.84 -8.31
N GLU A 13 1.00 -13.79 -7.30
CA GLU A 13 0.96 -14.70 -6.15
C GLU A 13 -0.24 -14.48 -5.22
N VAL A 14 -0.78 -13.25 -5.18
CA VAL A 14 -1.95 -12.87 -4.39
C VAL A 14 -3.24 -13.12 -5.18
N PHE A 15 -3.21 -12.80 -6.46
CA PHE A 15 -4.34 -12.84 -7.39
C PHE A 15 -4.00 -13.77 -8.56
N PRO A 16 -4.26 -15.09 -8.45
CA PRO A 16 -3.80 -16.07 -9.44
C PRO A 16 -4.40 -15.86 -10.84
N ASN A 17 -5.56 -15.20 -10.94
CA ASN A 17 -6.23 -14.87 -12.20
C ASN A 17 -6.05 -13.40 -12.60
N ILE A 18 -5.01 -12.73 -12.11
CA ILE A 18 -4.77 -11.33 -12.46
C ILE A 18 -4.40 -11.21 -13.93
N THR A 19 -5.07 -10.29 -14.62
CA THR A 19 -4.73 -9.91 -15.98
C THR A 19 -4.06 -8.54 -15.97
N VAL A 20 -3.27 -8.24 -16.98
CA VAL A 20 -2.68 -6.91 -17.20
C VAL A 20 -3.76 -5.81 -17.22
N ARG A 21 -4.95 -6.14 -17.74
CA ARG A 21 -6.12 -5.26 -17.79
C ARG A 21 -6.70 -5.02 -16.40
N SER A 22 -6.89 -6.07 -15.59
CA SER A 22 -7.41 -5.92 -14.23
C SER A 22 -6.42 -5.20 -13.32
N LEU A 23 -5.13 -5.48 -13.48
CA LEU A 23 -4.05 -4.76 -12.80
C LEU A 23 -4.09 -3.26 -13.11
N SER A 24 -4.19 -2.90 -14.38
CA SER A 24 -4.30 -1.49 -14.79
C SER A 24 -5.54 -0.81 -14.21
N LYS A 25 -6.66 -1.53 -14.11
CA LYS A 25 -7.88 -1.02 -13.47
C LYS A 25 -7.72 -0.85 -11.96
N MET A 26 -7.04 -1.77 -11.27
CA MET A 26 -6.74 -1.65 -9.83
C MET A 26 -5.88 -0.41 -9.54
N MET A 27 -5.01 -0.03 -10.48
CA MET A 27 -4.25 1.21 -10.44
C MET A 27 -5.06 2.48 -10.77
N GLY A 28 -6.37 2.36 -11.03
CA GLY A 28 -7.22 3.46 -11.46
C GLY A 28 -6.84 4.04 -12.83
N LYS A 29 -6.20 3.23 -13.70
CA LYS A 29 -5.76 3.64 -15.03
C LYS A 29 -6.52 2.89 -16.13
N SER A 30 -6.30 3.30 -17.38
CA SER A 30 -6.90 2.66 -18.55
C SER A 30 -6.42 1.21 -18.70
N ALA A 31 -7.22 0.36 -19.33
CA ALA A 31 -6.94 -1.06 -19.52
C ALA A 31 -5.58 -1.40 -20.16
N GLY A 32 -5.03 -0.48 -20.96
CA GLY A 32 -3.75 -0.64 -21.64
C GLY A 32 -2.57 -0.01 -20.90
N TYR A 33 -2.79 0.62 -19.74
CA TYR A 33 -1.77 1.38 -19.03
C TYR A 33 -0.52 0.54 -18.72
N TRP A 34 -0.70 -0.62 -18.08
CA TRP A 34 0.44 -1.47 -17.72
C TRP A 34 1.22 -1.95 -18.96
N SER A 35 0.52 -2.34 -20.03
CA SER A 35 1.16 -2.76 -21.28
C SER A 35 2.00 -1.63 -21.88
N SER A 36 1.44 -0.41 -21.90
CA SER A 36 2.12 0.79 -22.41
C SER A 36 3.37 1.11 -21.59
N VAL A 37 3.25 1.16 -20.26
CA VAL A 37 4.35 1.44 -19.33
C VAL A 37 5.47 0.40 -19.48
N ASN A 38 5.10 -0.88 -19.58
CA ASN A 38 6.07 -1.96 -19.72
C ASN A 38 6.77 -1.93 -21.10
N ALA A 39 6.03 -1.68 -22.18
CA ALA A 39 6.59 -1.60 -23.53
C ALA A 39 7.56 -0.42 -23.69
N GLN A 40 7.26 0.72 -23.07
CA GLN A 40 8.10 1.92 -23.09
C GLN A 40 9.22 1.89 -22.05
N GLN A 41 9.31 0.81 -21.25
CA GLN A 41 10.24 0.71 -20.14
C GLN A 41 10.19 1.94 -19.22
N HIS A 42 8.98 2.38 -18.90
CA HIS A 42 8.76 3.46 -17.94
C HIS A 42 8.41 2.92 -16.56
N ALA A 43 8.76 3.69 -15.54
CA ALA A 43 8.33 3.38 -14.18
C ALA A 43 6.80 3.57 -14.09
N VAL A 44 6.11 2.67 -13.39
CA VAL A 44 4.70 2.89 -13.03
C VAL A 44 4.58 4.22 -12.29
N GLY A 45 3.63 5.07 -12.65
CA GLY A 45 3.52 6.40 -12.06
C GLY A 45 3.18 6.37 -10.57
N THR A 46 3.69 7.33 -9.79
CA THR A 46 3.44 7.42 -8.34
C THR A 46 1.95 7.38 -8.00
N SER A 47 1.11 8.11 -8.75
CA SER A 47 -0.35 8.09 -8.55
C SER A 47 -0.97 6.70 -8.71
N ALA A 48 -0.44 5.90 -9.65
CA ALA A 48 -0.96 4.55 -9.93
C ALA A 48 -0.58 3.58 -8.80
N LEU A 49 0.61 3.74 -8.21
CA LEU A 49 1.06 2.98 -7.05
C LEU A 49 0.25 3.31 -5.79
N VAL A 50 -0.06 4.59 -5.56
CA VAL A 50 -0.92 5.01 -4.44
C VAL A 50 -2.33 4.42 -4.58
N GLN A 51 -2.93 4.52 -5.78
CA GLN A 51 -4.25 3.93 -6.02
C GLN A 51 -4.25 2.40 -5.85
N LEU A 52 -3.17 1.74 -6.24
CA LEU A 52 -3.01 0.31 -6.03
C LEU A 52 -2.93 -0.03 -4.53
N LEU A 53 -2.20 0.76 -3.74
CA LEU A 53 -2.15 0.59 -2.28
C LEU A 53 -3.54 0.68 -1.65
N ASP A 54 -4.33 1.69 -2.01
CA ASP A 54 -5.71 1.83 -1.51
C ASP A 54 -6.56 0.60 -1.86
N ALA A 55 -6.42 0.08 -3.08
CA ALA A 55 -7.11 -1.14 -3.50
C ALA A 55 -6.66 -2.38 -2.71
N LEU A 56 -5.37 -2.50 -2.37
CA LEU A 56 -4.85 -3.59 -1.56
C LEU A 56 -5.34 -3.51 -0.11
N GLU A 57 -5.41 -2.31 0.47
CA GLU A 57 -5.95 -2.11 1.83
C GLU A 57 -7.43 -2.50 1.89
N CYS A 58 -8.22 -2.16 0.88
CA CYS A 58 -9.61 -2.62 0.78
C CYS A 58 -9.71 -4.16 0.75
N GLN A 59 -8.79 -4.83 0.06
CA GLN A 59 -8.74 -6.29 0.01
C GLN A 59 -8.28 -6.90 1.35
N LYS A 60 -7.41 -6.22 2.10
CA LYS A 60 -6.97 -6.65 3.43
C LYS A 60 -8.10 -6.65 4.45
N ILE A 61 -9.00 -5.65 4.39
CA ILE A 61 -10.20 -5.59 5.25
C ILE A 61 -11.08 -6.83 5.07
N GLN A 62 -11.18 -7.34 3.84
CA GLN A 62 -11.96 -8.52 3.51
C GLN A 62 -11.26 -9.84 3.85
N ALA A 63 -9.94 -9.81 4.11
CA ALA A 63 -9.16 -11.00 4.37
C ALA A 63 -9.12 -11.31 5.89
N PRO A 64 -9.38 -12.57 6.29
CA PRO A 64 -9.31 -12.95 7.69
C PRO A 64 -7.92 -12.71 8.27
N GLU A 65 -7.88 -12.30 9.54
CA GLU A 65 -6.65 -12.05 10.28
C GLU A 65 -5.78 -13.31 10.33
N GLY A 66 -4.47 -13.14 10.12
CA GLY A 66 -3.50 -14.25 10.10
C GLY A 66 -3.54 -15.14 8.85
N SER A 67 -4.42 -14.88 7.87
CA SER A 67 -4.45 -15.68 6.64
C SER A 67 -3.19 -15.48 5.78
N ALA A 68 -2.75 -16.55 5.11
CA ALA A 68 -1.63 -16.49 4.17
C ALA A 68 -1.84 -15.43 3.07
N ARG A 69 -3.10 -15.19 2.67
CA ARG A 69 -3.46 -14.14 1.72
C ARG A 69 -3.19 -12.75 2.28
N ARG A 70 -3.52 -12.49 3.55
CA ARG A 70 -3.25 -11.21 4.21
C ARG A 70 -1.76 -10.94 4.34
N LEU A 71 -0.96 -11.94 4.71
CA LEU A 71 0.50 -11.82 4.76
C LEU A 71 1.11 -11.47 3.39
N LYS A 72 0.61 -12.08 2.31
CA LYS A 72 1.05 -11.74 0.95
C LYS A 72 0.63 -10.32 0.55
N LEU A 73 -0.59 -9.90 0.89
CA LEU A 73 -1.05 -8.53 0.68
C LEU A 73 -0.17 -7.51 1.41
N ASP A 74 0.17 -7.77 2.68
CA ASP A 74 1.07 -6.93 3.46
C ASP A 74 2.46 -6.82 2.82
N ARG A 75 3.01 -7.94 2.32
CA ARG A 75 4.30 -7.94 1.60
C ARG A 75 4.25 -7.04 0.36
N VAL A 76 3.18 -7.10 -0.42
CA VAL A 76 3.02 -6.24 -1.61
C VAL A 76 2.88 -4.77 -1.20
N SER A 77 2.09 -4.46 -0.17
CA SER A 77 1.96 -3.09 0.34
C SER A 77 3.30 -2.51 0.82
N VAL A 78 4.11 -3.31 1.53
CA VAL A 78 5.46 -2.91 1.96
C VAL A 78 6.37 -2.64 0.77
N MET A 79 6.36 -3.50 -0.26
CA MET A 79 7.14 -3.29 -1.48
C MET A 79 6.77 -1.98 -2.19
N ILE A 80 5.48 -1.66 -2.32
CA ILE A 80 5.04 -0.43 -2.98
C ILE A 80 5.40 0.81 -2.14
N THR A 81 5.21 0.75 -0.81
CA THR A 81 5.52 1.89 0.07
C THR A 81 7.02 2.20 0.10
N GLN A 82 7.89 1.20 0.15
CA GLN A 82 9.35 1.38 0.04
C GLN A 82 9.74 2.07 -1.27
N GLU A 83 9.17 1.65 -2.39
CA GLU A 83 9.42 2.27 -3.70
C GLU A 83 8.92 3.72 -3.75
N LEU A 84 7.75 4.02 -3.15
CA LEU A 84 7.23 5.37 -3.07
C LEU A 84 8.13 6.29 -2.25
N VAL A 85 8.64 5.81 -1.12
CA VAL A 85 9.60 6.53 -0.27
C VAL A 85 10.89 6.78 -1.03
N ALA A 86 11.49 5.76 -1.65
CA ALA A 86 12.72 5.92 -2.42
C ALA A 86 12.57 6.94 -3.57
N ARG A 87 11.42 6.96 -4.24
CA ARG A 87 11.12 7.96 -5.29
C ARG A 87 10.89 9.36 -4.73
N PHE A 88 10.36 9.46 -3.53
CA PHE A 88 10.17 10.74 -2.86
C PHE A 88 11.51 11.35 -2.47
N GLU A 89 12.40 10.54 -1.88
CA GLU A 89 13.77 10.94 -1.54
C GLU A 89 14.53 11.38 -2.80
N ALA A 90 14.47 10.59 -3.87
CA ALA A 90 15.14 10.92 -5.13
C ALA A 90 14.65 12.24 -5.76
N LYS A 91 13.38 12.62 -5.51
CA LYS A 91 12.80 13.88 -6.04
C LYS A 91 13.07 15.09 -5.16
N THR A 92 13.15 14.90 -3.85
CA THR A 92 13.24 16.00 -2.87
C THR A 92 14.64 16.21 -2.32
N GLY A 93 15.52 15.22 -2.43
CA GLY A 93 16.84 15.22 -1.81
C GLY A 93 16.80 15.17 -0.27
N LEU A 94 15.62 14.92 0.32
CA LEU A 94 15.42 14.84 1.75
C LEU A 94 15.48 13.38 2.18
N GLU A 95 16.50 12.99 2.94
CA GLU A 95 16.60 11.66 3.55
C GLU A 95 15.44 11.42 4.53
N SER A 96 14.85 10.21 4.51
CA SER A 96 13.65 9.81 5.30
C SER A 96 13.81 9.78 6.83
N HIS A 97 14.81 10.46 7.40
CA HIS A 97 14.95 10.61 8.85
C HIS A 97 13.70 11.21 9.52
N ALA A 98 12.85 11.92 8.77
CA ALA A 98 11.59 12.46 9.27
C ALA A 98 10.47 11.41 9.47
N LEU A 99 10.43 10.33 8.67
CA LEU A 99 9.36 9.33 8.76
C LEU A 99 9.56 8.35 9.93
N ILE A 100 10.80 8.16 10.40
CA ILE A 100 11.11 7.34 11.59
C ILE A 100 10.58 8.02 12.88
N SER A 101 10.40 9.34 12.87
CA SER A 101 9.82 10.09 14.00
C SER A 101 8.30 9.90 14.14
N ALA A 102 7.64 9.34 13.12
CA ALA A 102 6.22 9.01 13.12
C ALA A 102 5.96 7.56 13.58
N GLN A 103 6.74 7.07 14.56
CA GLN A 103 6.27 5.94 15.38
C GLN A 103 4.90 6.32 15.96
N PRO A 104 3.89 5.44 15.90
CA PRO A 104 2.65 5.69 16.61
C PRO A 104 3.03 5.80 18.08
N LYS A 105 2.84 7.00 18.64
CA LYS A 105 2.91 7.23 20.07
C LYS A 105 2.04 6.14 20.69
N ALA A 106 2.69 5.17 21.33
CA ALA A 106 2.02 4.04 21.95
C ALA A 106 0.76 4.57 22.62
N VAL A 107 -0.39 4.01 22.25
CA VAL A 107 -1.65 4.28 22.93
C VAL A 107 -1.39 3.92 24.38
N ARG A 108 -1.05 4.92 25.20
CA ARG A 108 -1.07 4.79 26.64
C ARG A 108 -2.53 4.64 26.96
N ASP A 109 -2.91 3.43 27.36
CA ASP A 109 -4.15 3.12 28.05
C ASP A 109 -4.23 3.96 29.34
N ASN A 110 -4.51 5.25 29.18
CA ASN A 110 -4.90 6.13 30.26
C ASN A 110 -6.43 6.07 30.34
N PHE A 111 -6.96 4.98 30.92
CA PHE A 111 -8.31 4.94 31.49
C PHE A 111 -8.37 5.81 32.76
N GLY A 112 -7.93 7.07 32.65
CA GLY A 112 -7.96 8.05 33.71
C GLY A 112 -9.28 8.81 33.68
N ALA A 113 -10.21 8.40 34.55
CA ALA A 113 -11.34 9.16 35.07
C ALA A 113 -12.18 9.97 34.04
N MET A 114 -13.34 9.42 33.64
CA MET A 114 -14.40 10.25 33.04
C MET A 114 -15.16 11.00 34.17
N PRO A 115 -15.15 12.34 34.21
CA PRO A 115 -15.68 13.07 35.37
C PRO A 115 -17.19 13.35 35.33
N PHE A 116 -17.97 12.75 34.43
CA PHE A 116 -19.40 13.06 34.31
C PHE A 116 -20.31 11.84 34.19
N LEU A 117 -20.26 10.96 35.18
CA LEU A 117 -21.41 10.10 35.53
C LEU A 117 -22.03 10.63 36.82
N VAL A 118 -22.87 11.66 36.70
CA VAL A 118 -23.82 11.99 37.76
C VAL A 118 -25.01 11.06 37.58
N ALA A 119 -25.02 9.97 38.36
CA ALA A 119 -26.22 9.18 38.56
C ALA A 119 -27.23 10.02 39.33
N SER A 120 -28.40 10.29 38.73
CA SER A 120 -29.54 10.83 39.46
C SER A 120 -30.40 9.65 39.91
N PHE A 121 -30.64 9.58 41.23
CA PHE A 121 -31.63 8.69 41.86
C PHE A 121 -33.04 9.29 41.74
#